data_AF-A0A023X1N3-F1
#
_entry.id   AF-A0A023X1N3-F1
#
_cell.length_a   1.000
_cell.length_b   1.000
_cell.length_c   1.000
_cell.angle_alpha   90.00
_cell.angle_beta   90.00
_cell.angle_gamma   90.00
#
_symmetry.space_group_name_H-M   'P 1'
#
loop_
_entity.id
_entity.type
_entity.pdbx_description
1 polymer ?
#
loop_
_entity_poly.entity_id
_entity_poly.type
_entity_poly.pdbx_seq_one_letter_code
_entity_poly.pdbx_strand_id
1 'polypeptide(L)'
;MSLFSRLLSGGRGLTLRQNLGAYRKPDGDVSPLYVFFDVENPGPESATVTAVRVSPKGEPVPLAPENLEGDLPARLAPGESVCFRVRAKALARAAREAGHTGRPKLTFVATDAQDAEHRHGFRLRVDEYLELKDE
;
A
#
# COMPACT_ATOMS: atom_id res chain seq x y z
N MET A 1 -11.26 -29.81 -30.33
CA MET A 1 -11.65 -28.88 -29.24
C MET A 1 -10.41 -28.70 -28.35
N SER A 2 -9.37 -27.93 -28.74
CA SER A 2 -9.26 -26.45 -28.65
C SER A 2 -9.90 -25.92 -27.35
N LEU A 3 -9.24 -25.23 -26.41
CA LEU A 3 -8.10 -24.29 -26.43
C LEU A 3 -7.44 -24.31 -25.02
N PHE A 4 -6.11 -24.34 -24.84
CA PHE A 4 -5.20 -23.19 -24.94
C PHE A 4 -5.76 -21.88 -24.34
N SER A 5 -5.77 -21.72 -23.01
CA SER A 5 -5.92 -20.39 -22.37
C SER A 5 -5.57 -20.35 -20.88
N ARG A 6 -4.51 -21.04 -20.44
CA ARG A 6 -3.94 -20.82 -19.08
C ARG A 6 -2.48 -20.41 -19.05
N LEU A 7 -1.87 -20.09 -20.20
CA LEU A 7 -0.44 -19.79 -20.28
C LEU A 7 -0.08 -18.48 -20.99
N LEU A 8 -1.02 -17.52 -21.06
CA LEU A 8 -0.75 -16.14 -21.52
C LEU A 8 -1.51 -15.12 -20.66
N SER A 9 -1.27 -15.13 -19.34
CA SER A 9 -1.44 -13.91 -18.54
C SER A 9 -0.05 -13.32 -18.32
N GLY A 10 0.61 -12.92 -19.41
CA GLY A 10 1.87 -12.19 -19.34
C GLY A 10 1.63 -10.87 -18.61
N GLY A 11 2.16 -10.74 -17.39
CA GLY A 11 2.49 -9.49 -16.71
C GLY A 11 1.52 -8.30 -16.83
N ARG A 12 0.21 -8.50 -16.69
CA ARG A 12 -0.79 -7.42 -16.81
C ARG A 12 -1.23 -6.77 -15.51
N GLY A 13 -0.62 -7.14 -14.38
CA GLY A 13 -0.99 -6.62 -13.06
C GLY A 13 0.15 -5.88 -12.40
N LEU A 14 -0.18 -4.76 -11.74
CA LEU A 14 0.74 -4.12 -10.82
C LEU A 14 1.06 -5.09 -9.68
N THR A 15 2.33 -5.16 -9.27
CA THR A 15 2.75 -5.94 -8.10
C THR A 15 2.80 -5.02 -6.90
N LEU A 16 2.07 -5.38 -5.84
CA LEU A 16 1.98 -4.59 -4.62
C LEU A 16 2.74 -5.29 -3.50
N ARG A 17 3.53 -4.52 -2.75
CA ARG A 17 4.23 -4.97 -1.53
C ARG A 17 4.01 -3.99 -0.39
N GLN A 18 4.12 -4.49 0.83
CA GLN A 18 4.11 -3.68 2.04
C GLN A 18 5.39 -3.93 2.82
N ASN A 19 6.04 -2.85 3.22
CA ASN A 19 7.24 -2.87 4.05
C ASN A 19 7.06 -1.96 5.27
N LEU A 20 7.79 -2.24 6.35
CA LEU A 20 7.80 -1.42 7.55
C LEU A 20 9.23 -0.91 7.73
N GLY A 21 9.40 0.37 8.00
CA GLY A 21 10.74 0.91 8.14
C GLY A 21 10.79 2.31 8.73
N ALA A 22 11.99 2.68 9.12
CA ALA A 22 12.38 4.05 9.41
C ALA A 22 13.67 4.34 8.63
N TYR A 23 13.94 5.60 8.33
CA TYR A 23 15.12 6.02 7.58
C TYR A 23 15.86 7.11 8.34
N ARG A 24 17.17 7.23 8.08
CA ARG A 24 17.98 8.30 8.65
C ARG A 24 17.67 9.62 7.93
N LYS A 25 17.34 10.65 8.70
CA LYS A 25 17.14 12.02 8.24
C LYS A 25 18.49 12.70 7.98
N PRO A 26 18.53 13.77 7.16
CA PRO A 26 19.78 14.50 6.87
C PRO A 26 20.47 15.10 8.09
N ASP A 27 19.72 15.42 9.15
CA ASP A 27 20.22 15.93 10.44
C ASP A 27 20.86 14.84 11.32
N GLY A 28 20.79 13.56 10.91
CA GLY A 28 21.32 12.42 11.65
C GLY A 28 20.29 11.67 12.49
N ASP A 29 19.09 12.23 12.68
CA ASP A 29 17.99 11.58 13.41
C ASP A 29 17.39 10.41 12.62
N VAL A 30 16.60 9.59 13.30
CA VAL A 30 15.80 8.54 12.67
C VAL A 30 14.37 9.07 12.47
N SER A 31 13.78 8.79 11.31
CA SER A 31 12.38 9.11 11.07
C SER A 31 11.47 8.32 12.03
N PRO A 32 10.23 8.78 12.26
CA PRO A 32 9.19 7.90 12.82
C PRO A 32 9.06 6.60 12.01
N LEU A 33 8.40 5.60 12.59
CA LEU A 33 8.10 4.36 11.90
C LEU A 33 7.02 4.58 10.82
N TYR A 34 7.30 4.15 9.59
CA TYR A 34 6.39 4.21 8.46
C TYR A 34 6.00 2.81 7.97
N VAL A 35 4.76 2.71 7.48
CA VAL A 35 4.31 1.63 6.61
C VAL A 35 4.48 2.12 5.18
N PHE A 36 5.32 1.45 4.42
CA PHE A 36 5.58 1.69 3.01
C PHE A 36 4.77 0.73 2.16
N PHE A 37 4.22 1.22 1.07
CA PHE A 37 3.45 0.47 0.09
C PHE A 37 4.09 0.68 -1.28
N ASP A 38 4.74 -0.35 -1.79
CA ASP A 38 5.40 -0.31 -3.09
C ASP A 38 4.45 -0.84 -4.16
N VAL A 39 4.34 -0.11 -5.26
CA VAL A 39 3.62 -0.50 -6.47
C VAL A 39 4.63 -0.61 -7.60
N GLU A 40 4.83 -1.81 -8.12
CA GLU A 40 5.79 -2.13 -9.18
C GLU A 40 5.03 -2.47 -10.47
N ASN A 41 5.54 -2.00 -11.60
CA ASN A 41 5.08 -2.42 -12.92
C ASN A 41 6.03 -3.49 -13.49
N PRO A 42 5.76 -4.80 -13.30
CA PRO A 42 6.57 -5.87 -13.87
C PRO A 42 6.28 -6.11 -15.37
N GLY A 43 5.28 -5.41 -15.93
CA GLY A 43 4.80 -5.62 -17.29
C GLY A 43 5.68 -4.94 -18.34
N PRO A 44 5.57 -5.35 -19.61
CA PRO A 44 6.31 -4.75 -20.73
C PRO A 44 5.74 -3.41 -21.20
N GLU A 45 4.56 -3.01 -20.72
CA GLU A 45 3.87 -1.77 -21.10
C GLU A 45 3.83 -0.80 -19.92
N SER A 46 3.76 0.51 -20.18
CA SER A 46 3.60 1.49 -19.11
C SER A 46 2.24 1.34 -18.41
N ALA A 47 2.22 1.51 -17.09
CA ALA A 47 1.01 1.54 -16.27
C ALA A 47 0.85 2.92 -15.61
N THR A 48 -0.36 3.25 -15.19
CA THR A 48 -0.61 4.47 -14.40
C THR A 48 -1.48 4.11 -13.20
N VAL A 49 -0.99 4.43 -12.00
CA VAL A 49 -1.74 4.33 -10.75
C VAL A 49 -2.52 5.62 -10.54
N THR A 50 -3.83 5.53 -10.42
CA THR A 50 -4.73 6.69 -10.31
C THR A 50 -5.23 6.90 -8.89
N ALA A 51 -5.33 5.84 -8.09
CA ALA A 51 -5.74 5.91 -6.70
C ALA A 51 -5.07 4.82 -5.87
N VAL A 52 -4.87 5.10 -4.59
CA VAL A 52 -4.48 4.09 -3.59
C VAL A 52 -5.34 4.20 -2.34
N ARG A 53 -5.58 3.07 -1.67
CA ARG A 53 -6.35 3.03 -0.42
C ARG A 53 -5.95 1.84 0.44
N VAL A 54 -6.19 1.95 1.75
CA VAL A 54 -6.05 0.85 2.70
C VAL A 54 -7.42 0.58 3.30
N SER A 55 -7.88 -0.67 3.28
CA SER A 55 -9.17 -1.06 3.85
C SER A 55 -9.02 -2.24 4.81
N PRO A 56 -9.83 -2.32 5.88
CA PRO A 56 -10.00 -3.55 6.63
C PRO A 56 -10.50 -4.67 5.71
N LYS A 57 -10.07 -5.91 5.96
CA LYS A 57 -10.47 -7.03 5.11
C LYS A 57 -11.99 -7.24 5.21
N GLY A 58 -12.66 -7.18 4.05
CA GLY A 58 -14.10 -7.44 3.93
C GLY A 58 -14.96 -6.19 4.09
N GLU A 59 -14.34 -5.02 4.24
CA GLU A 59 -15.05 -3.76 4.41
C GLU A 59 -14.88 -2.85 3.18
N PRO A 60 -15.96 -2.22 2.71
CA PRO A 60 -15.90 -1.34 1.55
C PRO A 60 -15.25 0.00 1.89
N VAL A 61 -15.35 0.44 3.15
CA VAL A 61 -14.89 1.75 3.62
C VAL A 61 -13.37 1.71 3.83
N PRO A 62 -12.61 2.57 3.15
CA PRO A 62 -11.17 2.72 3.41
C PRO A 62 -10.91 3.35 4.78
N LEU A 63 -9.79 2.97 5.38
CA LEU A 63 -9.19 3.78 6.43
C LEU A 63 -8.76 5.11 5.82
N ALA A 64 -8.98 6.20 6.55
CA ALA A 64 -8.53 7.53 6.20
C ALA A 64 -7.38 7.94 7.13
N PRO A 65 -6.18 7.34 7.01
CA PRO A 65 -5.07 7.75 7.84
C PRO A 65 -4.63 9.17 7.47
N GLU A 66 -4.21 9.93 8.48
CA GLU A 66 -3.58 11.22 8.25
C GLU A 66 -2.31 11.03 7.41
N ASN A 67 -2.17 11.85 6.36
CA ASN A 67 -0.94 11.99 5.56
C ASN A 67 -0.46 10.66 4.93
N LEU A 68 -1.31 9.99 4.13
CA LEU A 68 -0.80 9.02 3.16
C LEU A 68 -0.05 9.79 2.07
N GLU A 69 1.28 9.67 2.08
CA GLU A 69 2.21 10.35 1.19
C GLU A 69 2.49 9.51 -0.06
N GLY A 70 2.63 10.18 -1.21
CA GLY A 70 3.01 9.59 -2.49
C GLY A 70 2.27 10.27 -3.62
N ASP A 71 2.94 10.44 -4.76
CA ASP A 71 2.40 11.21 -5.87
C ASP A 71 1.37 10.39 -6.65
N LEU A 72 0.24 11.03 -6.96
CA LEU A 72 -0.79 10.50 -7.85
C LEU A 72 -1.22 11.58 -8.86
N PRO A 73 -1.51 11.21 -10.12
CA PRO A 73 -1.34 9.88 -10.69
C PRO A 73 0.16 9.52 -10.86
N ALA A 74 0.52 8.25 -10.63
CA ALA A 74 1.89 7.77 -10.81
C ALA A 74 2.00 6.96 -12.10
N ARG A 75 2.73 7.49 -13.09
CA ARG A 75 3.05 6.75 -14.31
C ARG A 75 4.30 5.91 -14.09
N LEU A 76 4.22 4.61 -14.38
CA LEU A 76 5.30 3.63 -14.23
C LEU A 76 5.67 3.07 -15.60
N ALA A 77 6.90 3.29 -16.05
CA ALA A 77 7.47 2.57 -17.17
C ALA A 77 7.68 1.08 -16.81
N PRO A 78 7.97 0.21 -17.78
CA PRO A 78 8.32 -1.19 -17.53
C PRO A 78 9.49 -1.30 -16.53
N GLY A 79 9.29 -2.05 -15.45
CA GLY A 79 10.28 -2.26 -14.39
C GLY A 79 10.38 -1.13 -13.35
N GLU A 80 9.59 -0.06 -13.48
CA GLU A 80 9.57 1.02 -12.49
C GLU A 80 8.65 0.70 -11.30
N SER A 81 8.94 1.36 -10.18
CA SER A 81 8.10 1.33 -8.98
C SER A 81 7.87 2.73 -8.41
N VAL A 82 6.75 2.88 -7.72
CA VAL A 82 6.43 4.04 -6.89
C VAL A 82 6.17 3.57 -5.47
N CYS A 83 6.56 4.40 -4.49
CA CYS A 83 6.37 4.11 -3.08
C CYS A 83 5.39 5.11 -2.47
N PHE A 84 4.36 4.59 -1.81
CA PHE A 84 3.47 5.36 -0.94
C PHE A 84 3.85 5.07 0.51
N ARG A 85 3.68 6.02 1.41
CA ARG A 85 4.01 5.80 2.83
C ARG A 85 3.06 6.52 3.76
N VAL A 86 2.87 5.94 4.93
CA VAL A 86 2.07 6.52 6.01
C VAL A 86 2.72 6.22 7.35
N ARG A 87 2.64 7.14 8.30
CA ARG A 87 3.14 6.88 9.67
C ARG A 87 2.40 5.68 10.25
N ALA A 88 3.14 4.72 10.79
CA ALA A 88 2.57 3.47 11.33
C ALA A 88 1.54 3.76 12.44
N LYS A 89 1.83 4.76 13.29
CA LYS A 89 0.93 5.22 14.34
C LYS A 89 -0.33 5.90 13.80
N ALA A 90 -0.24 6.69 12.72
CA ALA A 90 -1.40 7.31 12.09
C ALA A 90 -2.34 6.25 11.48
N LEU A 91 -1.77 5.26 10.79
CA LEU A 91 -2.55 4.14 10.27
C LEU A 91 -3.18 3.30 11.40
N ALA A 92 -2.48 3.12 12.52
CA ALA A 92 -3.02 2.44 13.70
C ALA A 92 -4.14 3.24 14.38
N ARG A 93 -4.04 4.57 14.46
CA ARG A 93 -5.12 5.45 14.96
C ARG A 93 -6.38 5.31 14.09
N ALA A 94 -6.24 5.43 12.78
CA ALA A 94 -7.36 5.25 11.85
C ALA A 94 -8.02 3.87 11.96
N ALA A 95 -7.21 2.81 12.11
CA ALA A 95 -7.73 1.46 12.35
C ALA A 95 -8.47 1.35 13.69
N ARG A 96 -7.95 1.96 14.76
CA ARG A 96 -8.56 1.98 16.09
C ARG A 96 -9.89 2.74 16.11
N GLU A 97 -9.94 3.88 15.44
CA GLU A 97 -11.16 4.69 15.28
C GLU A 97 -12.25 3.96 14.48
N ALA A 98 -11.84 3.13 13.51
CA ALA A 98 -12.73 2.21 12.80
C ALA A 98 -13.13 0.96 13.63
N GLY A 99 -12.72 0.85 14.89
CA GLY A 99 -13.08 -0.25 15.78
C GLY A 99 -12.17 -1.48 15.70
N HIS A 100 -11.02 -1.39 15.02
CA HIS A 100 -10.07 -2.50 14.92
C HIS A 100 -8.98 -2.42 15.99
N THR A 101 -8.67 -3.56 16.61
CA THR A 101 -7.67 -3.68 17.69
C THR A 101 -6.80 -4.92 17.48
N GLY A 102 -5.68 -5.03 18.20
CA GLY A 102 -4.75 -6.15 18.06
C GLY A 102 -4.05 -6.17 16.71
N ARG A 103 -4.26 -7.25 15.93
CA ARG A 103 -3.58 -7.50 14.66
C ARG A 103 -4.54 -7.69 13.47
N PRO A 104 -5.37 -6.69 13.14
CA PRO A 104 -6.35 -6.80 12.06
C PRO A 104 -5.66 -7.06 10.72
N LYS A 105 -6.35 -7.81 9.85
CA LYS A 105 -5.93 -7.98 8.46
C LYS A 105 -6.45 -6.80 7.64
N LEU A 106 -5.53 -6.04 7.06
CA LEU A 106 -5.82 -4.94 6.16
C LEU A 106 -5.46 -5.33 4.71
N THR A 107 -5.95 -4.55 3.76
CA THR A 107 -5.65 -4.70 2.33
C THR A 107 -5.25 -3.34 1.79
N PHE A 108 -4.05 -3.25 1.22
CA PHE A 108 -3.65 -2.14 0.36
C PHE A 108 -4.18 -2.39 -1.04
N VAL A 109 -4.81 -1.38 -1.63
CA VAL A 109 -5.42 -1.45 -2.96
C VAL A 109 -4.86 -0.30 -3.79
N ALA A 110 -4.39 -0.61 -5.00
CA ALA A 110 -4.02 0.36 -6.02
C ALA A 110 -4.96 0.21 -7.22
N THR A 111 -5.50 1.31 -7.70
CA THR A 111 -6.36 1.36 -8.89
C THR A 111 -5.53 1.90 -10.05
N ASP A 112 -5.57 1.23 -11.21
CA ASP A 112 -4.92 1.71 -12.42
C ASP A 112 -5.83 2.60 -13.30
N ALA A 113 -5.29 3.12 -14.40
CA ALA A 113 -6.03 3.96 -15.34
C ALA A 113 -7.13 3.23 -16.13
N GLN A 114 -7.21 1.90 -16.01
CA GLN A 114 -8.26 1.06 -16.58
C GLN A 114 -9.30 0.67 -15.54
N ASP A 115 -9.31 1.34 -14.37
CA ASP A 115 -10.15 1.07 -13.21
C ASP A 115 -9.97 -0.35 -12.62
N ALA A 116 -8.88 -1.04 -12.96
CA ALA A 116 -8.58 -2.34 -12.37
C ALA A 116 -7.93 -2.18 -10.99
N GLU A 117 -8.43 -2.93 -10.01
CA GLU A 117 -7.90 -2.94 -8.65
C GLU A 117 -6.88 -4.06 -8.44
N HIS A 118 -5.71 -3.68 -7.96
CA HIS A 118 -4.64 -4.57 -7.54
C HIS A 118 -4.56 -4.55 -6.02
N ARG A 119 -4.36 -5.72 -5.38
CA ARG A 119 -4.56 -5.85 -3.93
C ARG A 119 -3.40 -6.57 -3.24
N HIS A 120 -3.00 -6.08 -2.07
CA HIS A 120 -2.01 -6.72 -1.20
C HIS A 120 -2.52 -6.76 0.25
N GLY A 121 -2.66 -7.96 0.82
CA GLY A 121 -3.13 -8.15 2.19
C GLY A 121 -1.97 -8.20 3.19
N PHE A 122 -2.08 -7.45 4.29
CA PHE A 122 -1.07 -7.42 5.36
C PHE A 122 -1.74 -7.38 6.75
N ARG A 123 -0.97 -7.56 7.83
CA ARG A 123 -1.45 -7.41 9.20
C ARG A 123 -0.83 -6.17 9.84
N LEU A 124 -1.67 -5.29 10.37
CA LEU A 124 -1.24 -4.11 11.11
C LEU A 124 -1.16 -4.44 12.60
N ARG A 125 -0.13 -3.99 13.32
CA ARG A 125 -0.03 -4.18 14.77
C ARG A 125 -0.56 -2.93 15.48
N VAL A 126 -1.89 -2.82 15.59
CA VAL A 126 -2.55 -1.58 16.02
C VAL A 126 -2.08 -1.16 17.41
N ASP A 127 -2.18 -2.04 18.40
CA ASP A 127 -1.88 -1.67 19.79
C ASP A 127 -0.39 -1.33 19.96
N GLU A 128 0.50 -2.13 19.37
CA GLU A 128 1.95 -1.89 19.39
C GLU A 128 2.32 -0.54 18.74
N TYR A 129 1.68 -0.18 17.63
CA TYR A 129 2.01 1.06 16.92
C TYR A 129 1.43 2.31 17.59
N LEU A 130 0.36 2.18 18.38
CA LEU A 130 -0.19 3.28 19.19
C LEU A 130 0.72 3.65 20.36
N GLU A 131 1.52 2.70 20.86
CA GLU A 131 2.49 2.93 21.94
C GLU A 131 3.78 3.64 21.48
N LEU A 132 3.98 3.77 20.16
CA LEU A 132 5.13 4.50 19.61
C LEU A 132 5.08 5.97 20.05
N LYS A 133 6.24 6.55 20.39
CA LYS A 133 6.34 7.97 20.72
C LYS A 133 6.06 8.82 19.48
N ASP A 134 5.39 9.95 19.67
CA ASP A 134 5.27 10.98 18.64
C ASP A 134 6.61 11.77 18.68
N GLU A 135 7.59 11.33 17.90
CA GLU A 135 8.83 12.10 17.68
C GLU A 135 8.58 13.28 16.75
#